data_AF-A0A963GJL4-F1
#
_entry.id   AF-A0A963GJL4-F1
#
_cell.length_a   1.000
_cell.length_b   1.000
_cell.length_c   1.000
_cell.angle_alpha   90.00
_cell.angle_beta   90.00
_cell.angle_gamma   90.00
#
_symmetry.space_group_name_H-M   'P 1'
#
loop_
_entity.id
_entity.type
_entity.pdbx_description
1 polymer ?
#
loop_
_entity_poly.entity_id
_entity_poly.type
_entity_poly.pdbx_seq_one_letter_code
_entity_poly.pdbx_strand_id
1 'polypeptide(L)'
;MNQNAMKDGPIRFGCRFHDNSTGAAPKTRHMVAVDRNGRTVAVGDRVRVLDVSPDADLDEDDLEMIVFMIGSECEVDRIDRLGLAWVSMWWHCGDGTALTAVGLHGHQFERLDAAV
;
A
#
# COMPACT_ATOMS: atom_id res chain seq x y z
N MET A 1 -24.41 19.00 -17.35
CA MET A 1 -23.31 19.94 -17.05
C MET A 1 -22.44 19.30 -15.96
N ASN A 2 -21.11 19.26 -15.98
CA ASN A 2 -20.07 19.49 -16.97
C ASN A 2 -18.84 18.70 -16.48
N GLN A 3 -18.07 18.18 -17.42
CA GLN A 3 -16.73 17.66 -17.19
C GLN A 3 -15.82 18.83 -16.80
N ASN A 4 -15.01 18.70 -15.75
CA ASN A 4 -13.75 19.44 -15.65
C ASN A 4 -12.77 18.75 -14.69
N ALA A 5 -11.70 18.24 -15.28
CA ALA A 5 -10.47 17.89 -14.62
C ALA A 5 -9.83 19.15 -14.00
N MET A 6 -9.31 19.02 -12.78
CA MET A 6 -8.22 19.87 -12.30
C MET A 6 -7.16 18.97 -11.69
N LYS A 7 -6.12 18.74 -12.50
CA LYS A 7 -4.78 18.40 -12.04
C LYS A 7 -4.23 19.64 -11.33
N ASP A 8 -3.53 19.46 -10.20
CA ASP A 8 -2.27 20.18 -9.91
C ASP A 8 -1.72 19.80 -8.51
N GLY A 9 -0.48 19.31 -8.50
CA GLY A 9 0.38 19.29 -7.31
C GLY A 9 1.06 17.95 -6.99
N PRO A 10 2.35 17.76 -7.30
CA PRO A 10 3.13 16.65 -6.75
C PRO A 10 3.39 16.94 -5.27
N ILE A 11 2.99 16.02 -4.38
CA ILE A 11 3.30 16.13 -2.95
C ILE A 11 4.80 15.86 -2.79
N ARG A 12 5.57 16.96 -2.74
CA ARG A 12 7.02 16.95 -2.48
C ARG A 12 7.25 16.72 -0.99
N PHE A 13 7.57 15.49 -0.59
CA PHE A 13 8.26 15.24 0.68
C PHE A 13 9.77 15.31 0.44
N GLY A 14 10.28 16.54 0.48
CA GLY A 14 11.71 16.82 0.45
C GLY A 14 12.15 17.50 1.73
N CYS A 15 12.64 16.72 2.69
CA CYS A 15 13.58 17.20 3.71
C CYS A 15 14.86 16.38 3.54
N ARG A 16 15.87 16.98 2.89
CA ARG A 16 17.23 16.42 2.74
C ARG A 16 18.08 16.87 3.93
N PHE A 17 18.75 15.93 4.60
CA PHE A 17 20.03 16.18 5.26
C PHE A 17 21.04 15.10 4.82
N HIS A 18 22.17 15.54 4.25
CA HIS A 18 23.45 14.83 4.03
C HIS A 18 24.22 14.86 5.38
N ASP A 19 25.13 13.96 5.80
CA ASP A 19 25.85 12.81 5.21
C ASP A 19 26.51 11.99 6.34
N ASN A 20 26.92 10.78 5.98
CA ASN A 20 28.14 10.07 6.35
C ASN A 20 28.14 9.16 7.58
N SER A 21 27.80 7.90 7.35
CA SER A 21 28.32 6.79 8.14
C SER A 21 28.53 5.60 7.22
N THR A 22 29.79 5.38 6.83
CA THR A 22 30.27 4.11 6.29
C THR A 22 30.03 3.00 7.31
N GLY A 23 28.87 2.38 7.20
CA GLY A 23 28.55 1.12 7.83
C GLY A 23 27.70 0.37 6.84
N ALA A 24 28.25 -0.66 6.20
CA ALA A 24 27.43 -1.60 5.47
C ALA A 24 26.39 -2.15 6.45
N ALA A 25 25.19 -1.57 6.40
CA ALA A 25 24.05 -2.10 7.11
C ALA A 25 23.96 -3.58 6.72
N PRO A 26 23.78 -4.50 7.69
CA PRO A 26 23.58 -5.90 7.36
C PRO A 26 22.47 -5.92 6.32
N LYS A 27 22.73 -6.48 5.13
CA LYS A 27 21.76 -6.53 4.03
C LYS A 27 20.44 -7.00 4.64
N THR A 28 19.53 -6.08 4.90
CA THR A 28 18.28 -6.38 5.57
C THR A 28 17.68 -7.46 4.70
N ARG A 29 17.38 -8.63 5.25
CA ARG A 29 16.66 -9.65 4.49
C ARG A 29 15.36 -8.96 4.11
N HIS A 30 15.29 -8.48 2.87
CA HIS A 30 14.08 -7.86 2.36
C HIS A 30 13.08 -8.99 2.35
N MET A 31 12.12 -8.88 3.25
CA MET A 31 10.97 -9.75 3.26
C MET A 31 10.29 -9.54 1.92
N VAL A 32 10.16 -10.62 1.16
CA VAL A 32 9.58 -10.60 -0.17
C VAL A 32 8.20 -11.23 -0.09
N ALA A 33 7.22 -10.55 -0.66
CA ALA A 33 5.90 -11.11 -0.91
C ALA A 33 5.84 -11.57 -2.37
N VAL A 34 4.86 -12.40 -2.69
CA VAL A 34 4.64 -12.89 -4.06
C VAL A 34 3.20 -12.58 -4.43
N ASP A 35 2.99 -11.94 -5.59
CA ASP A 35 1.66 -11.63 -6.09
C ASP A 35 0.93 -12.87 -6.63
N ARG A 36 -0.33 -12.70 -7.04
CA ARG A 36 -1.17 -13.77 -7.59
C ARG A 36 -0.54 -14.47 -8.79
N ASN A 37 0.32 -13.77 -9.53
CA ASN A 37 0.97 -14.23 -10.75
C ASN A 37 2.36 -14.81 -10.49
N GLY A 38 2.77 -14.97 -9.22
CA GLY A 38 4.10 -15.49 -8.86
C GLY A 38 5.22 -14.45 -8.95
N ARG A 39 4.91 -13.17 -9.15
CA ARG A 39 5.91 -12.10 -9.22
C ARG A 39 6.29 -11.65 -7.81
N THR A 40 7.60 -11.51 -7.58
CA THR A 40 8.12 -10.96 -6.34
C THR A 40 7.71 -9.50 -6.19
N VAL A 41 7.28 -9.14 -4.98
CA VAL A 41 6.91 -7.80 -4.56
C VAL A 41 7.75 -7.40 -3.36
N ALA A 42 8.26 -6.18 -3.39
CA ALA A 42 9.03 -5.55 -2.32
C ALA A 42 8.30 -4.31 -1.77
N VAL A 43 8.78 -3.81 -0.63
CA VAL A 43 8.35 -2.51 -0.10
C VAL A 43 8.62 -1.41 -1.13
N GLY A 44 7.65 -0.53 -1.35
CA GLY A 44 7.68 0.52 -2.35
C GLY A 44 7.15 0.12 -3.74
N ASP A 45 6.90 -1.16 -4.00
CA ASP A 45 6.20 -1.57 -5.23
C ASP A 45 4.72 -1.16 -5.17
N ARG A 46 4.14 -0.83 -6.32
CA ARG A 46 2.69 -0.64 -6.46
C ARG A 46 1.99 -1.96 -6.74
N VAL A 47 0.87 -2.16 -6.08
CA VAL A 47 0.01 -3.33 -6.25
C VAL A 47 -1.44 -2.88 -6.41
N ARG A 48 -2.22 -3.68 -7.11
CA ARG A 48 -3.68 -3.57 -7.11
C ARG A 48 -4.27 -4.60 -6.17
N VAL A 49 -5.15 -4.15 -5.28
CA VAL A 49 -5.89 -5.02 -4.37
C VAL A 49 -6.97 -5.75 -5.16
N LEU A 50 -7.01 -7.06 -5.07
CA LEU A 50 -7.99 -7.92 -5.74
C LEU A 50 -9.06 -8.43 -4.79
N ASP A 51 -8.69 -8.62 -3.53
CA ASP A 51 -9.54 -9.14 -2.46
C ASP A 51 -8.95 -8.74 -1.10
N VAL A 52 -9.70 -8.88 -0.02
CA VAL A 52 -9.25 -8.62 1.35
C VAL A 52 -9.87 -9.66 2.30
N SER A 53 -9.14 -10.02 3.35
CA SER A 53 -9.65 -10.88 4.42
C SER A 53 -9.86 -10.06 5.69
N PRO A 54 -10.99 -9.36 5.85
CA PRO A 54 -11.28 -8.61 7.06
C PRO A 54 -11.45 -9.53 8.27
N ASP A 55 -11.03 -9.05 9.44
CA ASP A 55 -11.28 -9.75 10.70
C ASP A 55 -12.79 -9.77 11.00
N ALA A 56 -13.29 -10.89 11.53
CA ALA A 56 -14.71 -11.09 11.78
C ALA A 56 -15.29 -10.17 12.88
N ASP A 57 -14.42 -9.54 13.66
CA ASP A 57 -14.77 -8.68 14.79
C ASP A 57 -14.79 -7.18 14.42
N LEU A 58 -14.58 -6.83 13.14
CA LEU A 58 -14.69 -5.46 12.66
C LEU A 58 -16.15 -4.99 12.69
N ASP A 59 -16.36 -3.71 12.99
CA ASP A 59 -17.67 -3.11 12.84
C ASP A 59 -18.03 -2.89 11.36
N GLU A 60 -19.29 -2.57 11.11
CA GLU A 60 -19.82 -2.44 9.74
C GLU A 60 -19.13 -1.31 8.96
N ASP A 61 -18.83 -0.18 9.62
CA ASP A 61 -18.20 0.97 9.01
C ASP A 61 -16.73 0.66 8.61
N ASP A 62 -15.95 0.04 9.50
CA ASP A 62 -14.58 -0.38 9.24
C ASP A 62 -14.52 -1.47 8.14
N LEU A 63 -15.48 -2.40 8.17
CA LEU A 63 -15.62 -3.44 7.16
C LEU A 63 -15.88 -2.82 5.78
N GLU A 64 -16.79 -1.87 5.67
CA GLU A 64 -17.06 -1.14 4.43
C GLU A 64 -15.82 -0.42 3.90
N MET A 65 -15.06 0.24 4.78
CA MET A 65 -13.81 0.91 4.42
C MET A 65 -12.75 -0.06 3.89
N ILE A 66 -12.57 -1.21 4.54
CA ILE A 66 -11.62 -2.25 4.11
C ILE A 66 -12.04 -2.87 2.78
N VAL A 67 -13.33 -3.19 2.62
CA VAL A 67 -13.86 -3.76 1.38
C VAL A 67 -13.75 -2.76 0.21
N PHE A 68 -13.86 -1.45 0.47
CA PHE A 68 -13.66 -0.43 -0.56
C PHE A 68 -12.23 -0.41 -1.11
N MET A 69 -11.24 -0.93 -0.37
CA MET A 69 -9.87 -1.04 -0.88
C MET A 69 -9.78 -1.99 -2.08
N ILE A 70 -10.72 -2.93 -2.25
CA ILE A 70 -10.75 -3.85 -3.40
C ILE A 70 -10.81 -3.05 -4.71
N GLY A 71 -9.87 -3.34 -5.60
CA GLY A 71 -9.71 -2.69 -6.89
C GLY A 71 -8.84 -1.44 -6.88
N SER A 72 -8.49 -0.92 -5.69
CA SER A 72 -7.61 0.24 -5.53
C SER A 72 -6.14 -0.12 -5.75
N GLU A 73 -5.36 0.86 -6.19
CA GLU A 73 -3.91 0.75 -6.35
C GLU A 73 -3.20 1.38 -5.16
N CYS A 74 -2.37 0.60 -4.47
CA CYS A 74 -1.66 1.03 -3.27
C CYS A 74 -0.17 0.72 -3.37
N GLU A 75 0.64 1.47 -2.62
CA GLU A 75 2.05 1.15 -2.42
C GLU A 75 2.19 0.19 -1.25
N VAL A 76 3.13 -0.76 -1.35
CA VAL A 76 3.45 -1.67 -0.25
C VAL A 76 4.30 -0.95 0.80
N ASP A 77 3.73 -0.74 1.98
CA ASP A 77 4.41 -0.05 3.09
C ASP A 77 5.41 -0.96 3.82
N ARG A 78 5.03 -2.24 3.99
CA ARG A 78 5.85 -3.24 4.69
C ARG A 78 5.47 -4.65 4.26
N ILE A 79 6.41 -5.58 4.45
CA ILE A 79 6.16 -7.02 4.32
C ILE A 79 6.53 -7.67 5.65
N ASP A 80 5.60 -8.43 6.23
CA ASP A 80 5.79 -9.03 7.54
C ASP A 80 6.46 -10.41 7.48
N ARG A 81 6.71 -11.01 8.65
CA ARG A 81 7.35 -12.32 8.80
C ARG A 81 6.59 -13.48 8.15
N LEU A 82 5.29 -13.30 7.89
CA LEU A 82 4.42 -14.28 7.25
C LEU A 82 4.39 -14.11 5.73
N GLY A 83 5.04 -13.07 5.19
CA GLY A 83 5.05 -12.75 3.77
C GLY A 83 3.79 -11.99 3.32
N LEU A 84 3.02 -11.43 4.25
CA LEU A 84 1.90 -10.56 3.90
C LEU A 84 2.41 -9.19 3.47
N ALA A 85 1.92 -8.72 2.33
CA ALA A 85 2.17 -7.37 1.86
C ALA A 85 1.15 -6.43 2.51
N TRP A 86 1.63 -5.50 3.32
CA TRP A 86 0.77 -4.51 3.95
C TRP A 86 0.67 -3.27 3.10
N VAL A 87 -0.55 -2.84 2.86
CA VAL A 87 -0.87 -1.59 2.16
C VAL A 87 -1.75 -0.73 3.06
N SER A 88 -1.60 0.58 2.94
CA SER A 88 -2.42 1.53 3.67
C SER A 88 -3.10 2.53 2.72
N MET A 89 -4.30 2.97 3.09
CA MET A 89 -5.07 3.96 2.37
C MET A 89 -5.57 5.03 3.32
N TRP A 90 -5.39 6.29 2.91
CA TRP A 90 -5.87 7.46 3.63
C TRP A 90 -7.24 7.87 3.08
N TRP A 91 -8.17 8.07 3.99
CA TRP A 91 -9.55 8.46 3.71
C TRP A 91 -9.79 9.87 4.21
N HIS A 92 -10.52 10.66 3.43
CA HIS A 92 -11.06 11.92 3.90
C HIS A 92 -12.47 11.65 4.43
N CYS A 93 -12.62 11.66 5.75
CA CYS A 93 -13.89 11.57 6.45
C CYS A 93 -14.41 12.99 6.70
N GLY A 94 -15.72 13.18 6.85
CA GLY A 94 -16.31 14.52 6.96
C GLY A 94 -15.73 15.38 8.09
N ASP A 95 -15.24 14.77 9.16
CA ASP A 95 -14.66 15.39 10.36
C ASP A 95 -13.14 15.18 10.50
N GLY A 96 -12.47 14.54 9.54
CA GLY A 96 -11.04 14.27 9.64
C GLY A 96 -10.47 13.35 8.57
N THR A 97 -9.36 12.71 8.91
CA THR A 97 -8.74 11.68 8.06
C THR A 97 -8.65 10.37 8.81
N ALA A 98 -9.04 9.28 8.15
CA ALA A 98 -8.84 7.94 8.65
C ALA A 98 -7.74 7.24 7.85
N LEU A 99 -7.05 6.28 8.49
CA LEU A 99 -6.05 5.43 7.84
C LEU A 99 -6.47 3.98 8.04
N THR A 100 -6.65 3.27 6.94
CA THR A 100 -6.88 1.82 6.96
C THR A 100 -5.63 1.14 6.46
N ALA A 101 -5.19 0.08 7.14
CA ALA A 101 -4.07 -0.75 6.72
C ALA A 101 -4.47 -2.22 6.72
N VAL A 102 -4.21 -2.93 5.63
CA VAL A 102 -4.59 -4.34 5.46
C VAL A 102 -3.38 -5.17 5.00
N GLY A 103 -3.21 -6.35 5.60
CA GLY A 103 -2.24 -7.34 5.18
C GLY A 103 -2.83 -8.23 4.09
N LEU A 104 -2.19 -8.30 2.93
CA LEU A 104 -2.66 -9.04 1.78
C LEU A 104 -1.86 -10.33 1.58
N HIS A 105 -2.57 -11.44 1.40
CA HIS A 105 -2.00 -12.68 0.91
C HIS A 105 -1.68 -12.59 -0.58
N GLY A 106 -0.76 -13.42 -1.07
CA GLY A 106 -0.33 -13.35 -2.47
C GLY A 106 -1.46 -13.42 -3.50
N HIS A 107 -2.51 -14.19 -3.25
CA HIS A 107 -3.66 -14.28 -4.16
C HIS A 107 -4.57 -13.03 -4.16
N GLN A 108 -4.42 -12.15 -3.18
CA GLN A 108 -5.26 -10.97 -2.94
C GLN A 108 -4.73 -9.71 -3.59
N PHE A 109 -3.58 -9.76 -4.26
CA PHE A 109 -3.05 -8.61 -4.98
C PHE A 109 -2.30 -9.01 -6.25
N GLU A 110 -2.18 -8.05 -7.16
CA GLU A 110 -1.32 -8.14 -8.33
C GLU A 110 -0.31 -7.00 -8.35
N ARG A 111 0.95 -7.30 -8.66
CA ARG A 111 1.97 -6.27 -8.87
C ARG A 111 1.67 -5.47 -10.13
N LEU A 112 1.76 -4.15 -10.02
CA LEU A 112 1.70 -3.24 -11.15
C LEU A 112 3.12 -2.94 -11.63
N ASP A 113 3.28 -2.87 -12.95
CA ASP A 113 4.53 -2.43 -13.52
C ASP A 113 4.68 -0.92 -13.30
N ALA A 114 5.90 -0.45 -13.06
CA ALA A 114 6.16 0.98 -12.99
C ALA A 114 5.78 1.60 -14.35
N ALA A 115 4.95 2.65 -14.34
CA ALA A 115 4.60 3.39 -15.55
C ALA A 115 5.90 3.85 -16.25
N VAL A 116 6.10 3.37 -17.48
CA VAL A 116 7.26 3.67 -18.34
C VAL A 116 7.15 5.08 -18.92
#